data_AF-A0A431EA91-F1
#
_entry.id   AF-A0A431EA91-F1
#
_cell.length_a   1.000
_cell.length_b   1.000
_cell.length_c   1.000
_cell.angle_alpha   90.00
_cell.angle_beta   90.00
_cell.angle_gamma   90.00
#
_symmetry.space_group_name_H-M   'P 1'
#
loop_
_entity.id
_entity.type
_entity.pdbx_description
1 polymer ?
#
loop_
_entity_poly.entity_id
_entity_poly.type
_entity_poly.pdbx_seq_one_letter_code
_entity_poly.pdbx_strand_id
1 'polypeptide(L)'
;MQSKAKKLRELCEQALAIDGDCDFGKSSYITSGINRRGVLSIKNIKFFKLPRDPDGVYAIGNYNWNDDAYILARIEWCEEDKRDRAMYLSAIQLEAIRDKFKLTRLGYKNVYRVVGVETDESERQNGFGFLLYTMLLTEYGMNILGDFEQYTGARKLWKRLSETDGIQVDIVNIASCSKEFENIELDSISDSRVWLSQLRYKDLNNKPKGAKSKEELKEIKVANNLRLISKNVGYKMKIEYLPDSFINTLRLG
;
A
#
# COMPACT_ATOMS: atom_id res chain seq x y z
N MET A 1 1.99 11.09 -36.96
CA MET A 1 0.87 10.36 -36.29
C MET A 1 1.39 9.03 -35.75
N GLN A 2 2.02 9.00 -34.58
CA GLN A 2 2.33 7.74 -33.90
C GLN A 2 1.09 7.29 -33.12
N SER A 3 0.68 6.03 -33.31
CA SER A 3 -0.66 5.54 -32.96
C SER A 3 -0.92 5.59 -31.44
N LYS A 4 -2.16 5.89 -31.06
CA LYS A 4 -2.66 5.79 -29.67
C LYS A 4 -2.31 4.45 -29.02
N ALA A 5 -2.14 3.37 -29.80
CA ALA A 5 -1.72 2.05 -29.33
C ALA A 5 -0.24 1.99 -28.91
N LYS A 6 0.65 2.80 -29.51
CA LYS A 6 2.03 2.96 -29.03
C LYS A 6 2.08 3.76 -27.73
N LYS A 7 1.26 4.82 -27.63
CA LYS A 7 1.08 5.60 -26.39
C LYS A 7 0.43 4.76 -25.27
N LEU A 8 -0.47 3.83 -25.61
CA LEU A 8 -1.04 2.86 -24.68
C LEU A 8 -0.04 1.76 -24.27
N ARG A 9 0.86 1.36 -25.17
CA ARG A 9 1.99 0.47 -24.84
C ARG A 9 3.01 1.15 -23.93
N GLU A 10 3.30 2.44 -24.16
CA GLU A 10 4.06 3.28 -23.22
C GLU A 10 3.33 3.42 -21.87
N LEU A 11 2.00 3.54 -21.85
CA LEU A 11 1.17 3.49 -20.63
C LEU A 11 1.13 2.08 -19.97
N CYS A 12 1.43 1.02 -20.71
CA CYS A 12 1.59 -0.34 -20.18
C CYS A 12 3.03 -0.61 -19.69
N GLU A 13 4.02 0.13 -20.21
CA GLU A 13 5.38 0.23 -19.65
C GLU A 13 5.43 1.12 -18.40
N GLN A 14 4.47 2.03 -18.20
CA GLN A 14 4.23 2.80 -16.96
C GLN A 14 3.69 1.95 -15.77
N ALA A 15 3.92 0.63 -15.81
CA ALA A 15 3.94 -0.24 -14.63
C ALA A 15 5.38 -0.60 -14.19
N LEU A 16 6.36 0.15 -14.70
CA LEU A 16 7.70 0.35 -14.16
C LEU A 16 7.70 1.73 -13.49
N ALA A 17 8.11 1.78 -12.23
CA ALA A 17 8.57 3.01 -11.60
C ALA A 17 9.62 3.64 -12.52
N ILE A 18 9.29 4.74 -13.19
CA ILE A 18 10.31 5.63 -13.76
C ILE A 18 10.91 6.38 -12.55
N ASP A 19 12.19 6.76 -12.59
CA ASP A 19 12.81 7.59 -11.54
C ASP A 19 11.86 8.75 -11.17
N GLY A 20 11.45 8.80 -9.90
CA GLY A 20 10.44 9.72 -9.39
C GLY A 20 8.97 9.26 -9.39
N ASP A 21 8.62 8.02 -9.75
CA ASP A 21 7.22 7.56 -9.87
C ASP A 21 6.94 6.20 -9.19
N CYS A 22 7.38 6.04 -7.94
CA CYS A 22 6.60 5.32 -6.91
C CYS A 22 6.10 6.28 -5.82
N ASP A 23 5.82 7.53 -6.19
CA ASP A 23 5.29 8.56 -5.30
C ASP A 23 3.77 8.37 -5.16
N PHE A 24 3.31 7.53 -4.23
CA PHE A 24 1.95 7.66 -3.72
C PHE A 24 1.96 8.77 -2.68
N GLY A 25 1.94 10.03 -3.12
CA GLY A 25 2.12 11.19 -2.26
C GLY A 25 3.52 11.24 -1.64
N LYS A 26 4.21 12.37 -1.76
CA LYS A 26 5.48 12.54 -1.06
C LYS A 26 5.25 12.40 0.43
N SER A 27 5.81 11.35 1.04
CA SER A 27 6.06 11.39 2.48
C SER A 27 7.12 12.46 2.67
N SER A 28 6.71 13.70 2.93
CA SER A 28 7.59 14.89 2.99
C SER A 28 8.78 14.73 3.94
N TYR A 29 8.73 13.74 4.82
CA TYR A 29 9.81 13.38 5.71
C TYR A 29 10.86 12.46 5.07
N ILE A 30 10.57 11.64 4.05
CA ILE A 30 11.58 10.75 3.44
C ILE A 30 12.56 11.54 2.55
N THR A 31 12.13 12.70 2.03
CA THR A 31 12.84 13.43 0.97
C THR A 31 13.96 14.39 1.44
N SER A 32 14.31 14.48 2.72
CA SER A 32 15.15 15.58 3.25
C SER A 32 16.57 15.22 3.72
N GLY A 33 17.14 14.09 3.32
CA GLY A 33 18.52 13.72 3.67
C GLY A 33 18.82 12.24 3.45
N ILE A 34 20.06 11.82 3.72
CA ILE A 34 20.50 10.40 3.73
C ILE A 34 19.37 9.54 4.30
N ASN A 35 19.00 8.44 3.63
CA ASN A 35 17.84 7.61 3.96
C ASN A 35 18.00 6.76 5.24
N ARG A 36 18.58 7.39 6.26
CA ARG A 36 19.00 6.92 7.57
C ARG A 36 18.35 7.82 8.60
N ARG A 37 17.46 7.26 9.40
CA ARG A 37 16.91 7.94 10.57
C ARG A 37 17.42 7.30 11.84
N GLY A 38 17.47 8.07 12.93
CA GLY A 38 17.68 7.49 14.25
C GLY A 38 16.54 6.52 14.56
N VAL A 39 16.82 5.36 15.15
CA VAL A 39 15.78 4.37 15.50
C VAL A 39 14.69 5.00 16.38
N LEU A 40 15.05 5.98 17.23
CA LEU A 40 14.14 6.78 18.06
C LEU A 40 13.09 7.60 17.28
N SER A 41 13.23 7.70 15.95
CA SER A 41 12.22 8.33 15.09
C SER A 41 11.03 7.39 14.78
N ILE A 42 11.09 6.14 15.23
CA ILE A 42 10.06 5.13 15.07
C ILE A 42 9.53 4.74 16.46
N LYS A 43 8.21 4.83 16.64
CA LYS A 43 7.47 4.39 17.83
C LYS A 43 6.95 2.96 17.65
N ASN A 44 6.65 2.30 18.77
CA ASN A 44 6.02 0.96 18.80
C ASN A 44 6.73 -0.04 17.87
N ILE A 45 8.07 0.01 17.90
CA ILE A 45 8.92 -0.74 16.99
C ILE A 45 8.84 -2.23 17.31
N LYS A 46 8.58 -3.04 16.28
CA LYS A 46 8.71 -4.49 16.32
C LYS A 46 9.90 -4.89 15.48
N PHE A 47 10.88 -5.56 16.09
CA PHE A 47 12.06 -6.06 15.40
C PHE A 47 11.86 -7.51 14.94
N PHE A 48 12.41 -7.86 13.79
CA PHE A 48 12.26 -9.20 13.24
C PHE A 48 13.40 -9.54 12.26
N LYS A 49 13.51 -10.82 11.93
CA LYS A 49 14.39 -11.36 10.89
C LYS A 49 13.59 -11.92 9.73
N LEU A 50 14.13 -11.77 8.53
CA LEU A 50 13.57 -12.36 7.32
C LEU A 50 14.24 -13.71 7.03
N PRO A 51 13.50 -14.77 6.66
CA PRO A 51 14.11 -16.06 6.32
C PRO A 51 15.14 -16.01 5.19
N ARG A 52 14.97 -15.06 4.26
CA ARG A 52 15.90 -14.84 3.14
C ARG A 52 17.16 -14.05 3.51
N ASP A 53 17.16 -13.41 4.68
CA ASP A 53 18.27 -12.59 5.19
C ASP A 53 18.33 -12.78 6.73
N PRO A 54 18.87 -13.92 7.20
CA PRO A 54 18.85 -14.28 8.62
C PRO A 54 19.79 -13.43 9.48
N ASP A 55 20.75 -12.76 8.85
CA ASP A 55 21.69 -11.85 9.53
C ASP A 55 21.15 -10.42 9.56
N GLY A 56 20.25 -10.06 8.64
CA GLY A 56 19.56 -8.79 8.62
C GLY A 56 18.57 -8.63 9.78
N VAL A 57 18.65 -7.49 10.45
CA VAL A 57 17.66 -7.05 11.43
C VAL A 57 16.74 -6.04 10.77
N TYR A 58 15.44 -6.31 10.82
CA TYR A 58 14.40 -5.48 10.25
C TYR A 58 13.49 -4.96 11.37
N ALA A 59 12.77 -3.89 11.05
CA ALA A 59 11.87 -3.24 11.98
C ALA A 59 10.62 -2.72 11.27
N ILE A 60 9.48 -2.80 11.94
CA ILE A 60 8.27 -2.06 11.57
C ILE A 60 7.80 -1.23 12.76
N GLY A 61 7.30 -0.02 12.53
CA GLY A 61 6.69 0.79 13.59
C GLY A 61 6.06 2.07 13.07
N ASN A 62 5.48 2.85 13.97
CA ASN A 62 4.84 4.12 13.65
C ASN A 62 5.90 5.22 13.50
N TYR A 63 5.69 6.16 12.60
CA TYR A 63 6.53 7.35 12.53
C TYR A 63 6.25 8.27 13.72
N ASN A 64 7.29 8.72 14.44
CA ASN A 64 7.11 9.45 15.71
C ASN A 64 6.30 10.76 15.57
N TRP A 65 6.32 11.37 14.37
CA TRP A 65 5.59 12.61 14.07
C TRP A 65 4.27 12.40 13.32
N ASN A 66 3.89 11.16 13.02
CA ASN A 66 2.61 10.82 12.41
C ASN A 66 2.21 9.39 12.80
N ASP A 67 1.31 9.26 13.78
CA ASP A 67 0.88 7.96 14.30
C ASP A 67 0.10 7.13 13.27
N ASP A 68 -0.44 7.78 12.22
CA ASP A 68 -1.09 7.10 11.09
C ASP A 68 -0.10 6.70 9.98
N ALA A 69 1.20 6.92 10.17
CA ALA A 69 2.24 6.47 9.26
C ALA A 69 3.05 5.32 9.84
N TYR A 70 3.30 4.30 9.01
CA TYR A 70 4.11 3.12 9.34
C TYR A 70 5.35 3.10 8.48
N ILE A 71 6.47 2.68 9.08
CA ILE A 71 7.76 2.56 8.44
C ILE A 71 8.24 1.12 8.61
N LEU A 72 8.64 0.52 7.51
CA LEU A 72 9.46 -0.68 7.41
C LEU A 72 10.91 -0.26 7.16
N ALA A 73 11.81 -0.74 8.01
CA ALA A 73 13.21 -0.38 7.98
C ALA A 73 14.12 -1.61 8.17
N ARG A 74 15.38 -1.48 7.74
CA ARG A 74 16.50 -2.33 8.13
C ARG A 74 17.35 -1.60 9.16
N ILE A 75 17.85 -2.31 10.16
CA ILE A 75 18.74 -1.74 11.17
C ILE A 75 20.17 -1.98 10.75
N GLU A 76 20.93 -0.90 10.58
CA GLU A 76 22.33 -0.96 10.17
C GLU A 76 23.19 -0.02 11.03
N TRP A 77 24.43 -0.43 11.27
CA TRP A 77 25.43 0.42 11.91
C TRP A 77 25.90 1.50 10.93
N CYS A 78 25.82 2.76 11.34
CA CYS A 78 26.37 3.88 10.58
C CYS A 78 27.75 4.27 11.13
N GLU A 79 28.80 4.05 10.33
CA GLU A 79 30.17 4.39 10.73
C GLU A 79 30.40 5.89 10.95
N GLU A 80 29.73 6.74 10.17
CA GLU A 80 29.85 8.19 10.28
C GLU A 80 29.24 8.70 11.59
N ASP A 81 28.08 8.14 11.98
CA ASP A 81 27.37 8.56 13.19
C ASP A 81 27.75 7.76 14.44
N LYS A 82 28.51 6.67 14.28
CA LYS A 82 28.85 5.70 15.34
C LYS A 82 27.62 5.24 16.13
N ARG A 83 26.52 4.95 15.44
CA ARG A 83 25.26 4.45 16.02
C ARG A 83 24.46 3.61 15.05
N ASP A 84 23.53 2.83 15.59
CA ASP A 84 22.56 2.08 14.80
C ASP A 84 21.50 3.03 14.21
N ARG A 85 21.23 2.86 12.92
CA ARG A 85 20.29 3.65 12.13
C ARG A 85 19.21 2.75 11.55
N ALA A 86 18.01 3.31 11.44
CA ALA A 86 16.94 2.74 10.65
C ALA A 86 17.14 3.19 9.19
N MET A 87 17.60 2.27 8.35
CA MET A 87 17.56 2.37 6.89
C MET A 87 16.13 2.16 6.44
N TYR A 88 15.53 3.21 5.88
CA TYR A 88 14.17 3.13 5.40
C TYR A 88 14.07 2.20 4.18
N LEU A 89 13.10 1.28 4.19
CA LEU A 89 12.81 0.40 3.05
C LEU A 89 11.47 0.76 2.40
N SER A 90 10.43 0.94 3.21
CA SER A 90 9.09 1.31 2.74
C SER A 90 8.27 1.98 3.85
N ALA A 91 7.38 2.90 3.49
CA ALA A 91 6.46 3.58 4.39
C ALA A 91 5.08 3.58 3.79
N ILE A 92 4.11 3.73 4.67
CA ILE A 92 2.71 3.90 4.30
C ILE A 92 2.06 4.86 5.27
N GLN A 93 1.42 5.89 4.73
CA GLN A 93 0.51 6.74 5.45
C GLN A 93 -0.90 6.23 5.25
N LEU A 94 -1.61 6.09 6.36
CA LEU A 94 -2.97 5.60 6.42
C LEU A 94 -3.91 6.71 6.91
N GLU A 95 -5.19 6.49 6.71
CA GLU A 95 -6.25 7.27 7.33
C GLU A 95 -7.33 6.31 7.82
N ALA A 96 -7.59 6.32 9.12
CA ALA A 96 -8.65 5.52 9.69
C ALA A 96 -10.00 5.96 9.13
N ILE A 97 -10.73 5.05 8.49
CA ILE A 97 -12.07 5.35 7.99
C ILE A 97 -13.04 5.29 9.16
N ARG A 98 -13.39 6.48 9.67
CA ARG A 98 -14.29 6.65 10.82
C ARG A 98 -15.76 6.55 10.46
N ASP A 99 -16.12 6.50 9.17
CA ASP A 99 -17.49 6.19 8.73
C ASP A 99 -17.79 4.70 8.95
N LYS A 100 -17.94 4.37 10.24
CA LYS A 100 -18.10 3.02 10.78
C LYS A 100 -19.34 2.34 10.21
N PHE A 101 -20.38 3.08 9.81
CA PHE A 101 -21.67 2.48 9.51
C PHE A 101 -21.68 1.66 8.22
N LYS A 102 -20.98 2.10 7.17
CA LYS A 102 -21.07 1.45 5.85
C LYS A 102 -20.22 0.20 5.75
N LEU A 103 -18.94 0.30 6.12
CA LEU A 103 -17.99 -0.80 5.99
C LEU A 103 -18.17 -1.86 7.08
N THR A 104 -18.59 -1.47 8.29
CA THR A 104 -18.92 -2.44 9.34
C THR A 104 -20.17 -3.25 9.02
N ARG A 105 -21.15 -2.71 8.28
CA ARG A 105 -22.27 -3.50 7.73
C ARG A 105 -21.82 -4.59 6.77
N LEU A 106 -20.72 -4.37 6.06
CA LEU A 106 -20.10 -5.38 5.20
C LEU A 106 -19.19 -6.36 5.96
N GLY A 107 -19.09 -6.22 7.28
CA GLY A 107 -18.27 -7.09 8.14
C GLY A 107 -16.82 -6.62 8.30
N TYR A 108 -16.43 -5.47 7.76
CA TYR A 108 -15.08 -4.93 7.95
C TYR A 108 -15.00 -4.06 9.21
N LYS A 109 -14.02 -4.38 10.06
CA LYS A 109 -13.61 -3.58 11.23
C LYS A 109 -12.20 -3.05 10.98
N ASN A 110 -11.76 -2.04 11.75
CA ASN A 110 -10.39 -1.50 11.66
C ASN A 110 -9.94 -1.19 10.22
N VAL A 111 -10.79 -0.46 9.47
CA VAL A 111 -10.50 -0.14 8.07
C VAL A 111 -9.69 1.13 7.96
N TYR A 112 -8.58 1.05 7.22
CA TYR A 112 -7.71 2.16 6.92
C TYR A 112 -7.67 2.38 5.41
N ARG A 113 -7.94 3.61 5.00
CA ARG A 113 -7.65 4.05 3.64
C ARG A 113 -6.16 4.29 3.55
N VAL A 114 -5.54 3.84 2.48
CA VAL A 114 -4.16 4.28 2.22
C VAL A 114 -4.22 5.74 1.78
N VAL A 115 -3.26 6.56 2.20
CA VAL A 115 -3.15 7.96 1.75
C VAL A 115 -1.90 8.11 0.92
N GLY A 116 -0.81 7.46 1.36
CA GLY A 116 0.42 7.37 0.63
C GLY A 116 1.17 6.10 0.99
N VAL A 117 2.05 5.66 0.11
CA VAL A 117 2.95 4.54 0.29
C VAL A 117 4.18 4.78 -0.56
N GLU A 118 5.35 4.49 -0.04
CA GLU A 118 6.60 4.68 -0.76
C GLU A 118 7.50 3.49 -0.47
N THR A 119 8.36 3.15 -1.42
CA THR A 119 9.45 2.20 -1.25
C THR A 119 10.70 2.89 -1.76
N ASP A 120 11.78 2.84 -0.98
CA ASP A 120 13.07 3.40 -1.38
C ASP A 120 13.43 2.92 -2.79
N GLU A 121 13.95 3.82 -3.63
CA GLU A 121 14.16 3.53 -5.05
C GLU A 121 15.08 2.33 -5.28
N SER A 122 16.12 2.22 -4.46
CA SER A 122 17.09 1.12 -4.52
C SER A 122 16.51 -0.21 -4.01
N GLU A 123 15.40 -0.15 -3.28
CA GLU A 123 14.73 -1.30 -2.68
C GLU A 123 13.43 -1.70 -3.38
N ARG A 124 13.07 -0.99 -4.46
CA ARG A 124 11.92 -1.34 -5.30
C ARG A 124 12.11 -2.74 -5.89
N GLN A 125 11.00 -3.45 -6.09
CA GLN A 125 10.95 -4.83 -6.60
C GLN A 125 11.50 -5.91 -5.65
N ASN A 126 12.14 -5.56 -4.53
CA ASN A 126 12.59 -6.52 -3.50
C ASN A 126 11.44 -7.04 -2.61
N GLY A 127 10.20 -6.60 -2.86
CA GLY A 127 9.00 -7.07 -2.17
C GLY A 127 8.69 -6.39 -0.84
N PHE A 128 9.40 -5.31 -0.48
CA PHE A 128 9.21 -4.62 0.80
C PHE A 128 7.86 -3.90 0.95
N GLY A 129 7.32 -3.33 -0.13
CA GLY A 129 5.94 -2.81 -0.10
C GLY A 129 4.89 -3.89 0.19
N PHE A 130 5.07 -5.09 -0.36
CA PHE A 130 4.20 -6.25 -0.04
C PHE A 130 4.40 -6.71 1.40
N LEU A 131 5.64 -6.77 1.88
CA LEU A 131 5.93 -7.08 3.28
C LEU A 131 5.24 -6.08 4.23
N LEU A 132 5.36 -4.78 3.97
CA LEU A 132 4.71 -3.74 4.76
C LEU A 132 3.18 -3.93 4.81
N TYR A 133 2.52 -4.09 3.66
CA TYR A 133 1.08 -4.35 3.61
C TYR A 133 0.68 -5.61 4.37
N THR A 134 1.38 -6.71 4.14
CA THR A 134 1.06 -7.97 4.81
C THR A 134 1.27 -7.90 6.31
N MET A 135 2.28 -7.15 6.80
CA MET A 135 2.47 -6.90 8.23
C MET A 135 1.32 -6.06 8.80
N LEU A 136 0.83 -5.04 8.10
CA LEU A 136 -0.34 -4.28 8.56
C LEU A 136 -1.60 -5.17 8.68
N LEU A 137 -1.83 -6.05 7.70
CA LEU A 137 -2.96 -6.98 7.71
C LEU A 137 -2.86 -8.03 8.83
N THR A 138 -1.66 -8.53 9.11
CA THR A 138 -1.42 -9.63 10.05
C THR A 138 -1.16 -9.15 11.47
N GLU A 139 -0.13 -8.32 11.64
CA GLU A 139 0.41 -7.90 12.94
C GLU A 139 -0.34 -6.76 13.59
N TYR A 140 -0.94 -5.90 12.78
CA TYR A 140 -1.73 -4.76 13.24
C TYR A 140 -3.23 -5.01 13.08
N GLY A 141 -3.64 -6.16 12.53
CA GLY A 141 -5.04 -6.55 12.37
C GLY A 141 -5.87 -5.52 11.60
N MET A 142 -5.24 -4.84 10.63
CA MET A 142 -5.87 -3.81 9.83
C MET A 142 -6.56 -4.40 8.62
N ASN A 143 -7.62 -3.75 8.15
CA ASN A 143 -8.16 -3.96 6.82
C ASN A 143 -7.78 -2.77 5.95
N ILE A 144 -7.10 -3.01 4.85
CA ILE A 144 -6.53 -1.95 4.01
C ILE A 144 -7.43 -1.73 2.80
N LEU A 145 -7.94 -0.50 2.67
CA LEU A 145 -8.78 -0.05 1.57
C LEU A 145 -7.92 0.76 0.58
N GLY A 146 -7.84 0.27 -0.65
CA GLY A 146 -7.24 0.95 -1.78
C GLY A 146 -8.26 1.74 -2.57
N ASP A 147 -7.94 3.00 -2.88
CA ASP A 147 -8.68 3.78 -3.85
C ASP A 147 -8.19 3.60 -5.29
N PHE A 148 -8.77 4.39 -6.20
CA PHE A 148 -8.49 4.30 -7.63
C PHE A 148 -7.03 4.62 -7.98
N GLU A 149 -6.50 5.70 -7.41
CA GLU A 149 -5.13 6.14 -7.67
C GLU A 149 -4.15 5.08 -7.13
N GLN A 150 -4.51 4.49 -5.99
CA GLN A 150 -3.74 3.42 -5.38
C GLN A 150 -3.77 2.12 -6.14
N TYR A 151 -4.94 1.68 -6.64
CA TYR A 151 -4.97 0.52 -7.50
C TYR A 151 -4.11 0.77 -8.74
N THR A 152 -4.19 1.96 -9.34
CA THR A 152 -3.41 2.31 -10.54
C THR A 152 -1.91 2.18 -10.30
N GLY A 153 -1.38 2.72 -9.19
CA GLY A 153 0.04 2.65 -8.85
C GLY A 153 0.49 1.31 -8.26
N ALA A 154 -0.41 0.56 -7.63
CA ALA A 154 -0.08 -0.64 -6.85
C ALA A 154 -0.65 -1.95 -7.43
N ARG A 155 -0.94 -2.03 -8.73
CA ARG A 155 -1.61 -3.20 -9.35
C ARG A 155 -0.92 -4.53 -9.05
N LYS A 156 0.42 -4.55 -9.15
CA LYS A 156 1.23 -5.74 -8.86
C LYS A 156 1.09 -6.17 -7.39
N LEU A 157 1.02 -5.20 -6.48
CA LEU A 157 0.79 -5.44 -5.05
C LEU A 157 -0.61 -6.04 -4.83
N TRP A 158 -1.66 -5.41 -5.37
CA TRP A 158 -3.04 -5.90 -5.23
C TRP A 158 -3.25 -7.27 -5.84
N LYS A 159 -2.68 -7.53 -7.02
CA LYS A 159 -2.69 -8.84 -7.66
C LYS A 159 -2.02 -9.88 -6.76
N ARG A 160 -0.82 -9.58 -6.25
CA ARG A 160 -0.10 -10.49 -5.35
C ARG A 160 -0.87 -10.74 -4.05
N LEU A 161 -1.48 -9.71 -3.45
CA LEU A 161 -2.32 -9.87 -2.27
C LEU A 161 -3.52 -10.79 -2.55
N SER A 162 -4.15 -10.63 -3.71
CA SER A 162 -5.31 -11.45 -4.12
C SER A 162 -4.96 -12.93 -4.33
N GLU A 163 -3.72 -13.24 -4.68
CA GLU A 163 -3.19 -14.60 -4.87
C GLU A 163 -2.57 -15.19 -3.59
N THR A 164 -2.52 -14.43 -2.49
CA THR A 164 -1.85 -14.88 -1.27
C THR A 164 -2.84 -15.64 -0.41
N ASP A 165 -2.61 -16.95 -0.24
CA ASP A 165 -3.40 -17.79 0.64
C ASP A 165 -3.60 -17.18 2.03
N GLY A 166 -4.84 -17.08 2.48
CA GLY A 166 -5.18 -16.49 3.78
C GLY A 166 -5.25 -14.96 3.80
N ILE A 167 -5.03 -14.28 2.67
CA ILE A 167 -5.40 -12.88 2.46
C ILE A 167 -6.60 -12.85 1.54
N GLN A 168 -7.70 -12.24 1.99
CA GLN A 168 -8.89 -12.04 1.19
C GLN A 168 -8.88 -10.63 0.61
N VAL A 169 -9.10 -10.52 -0.71
CA VAL A 169 -9.32 -9.25 -1.42
C VAL A 169 -10.76 -9.22 -1.94
N ASP A 170 -11.47 -8.14 -1.64
CA ASP A 170 -12.85 -7.92 -2.06
C ASP A 170 -12.96 -6.63 -2.89
N ILE A 171 -13.90 -6.59 -3.84
CA ILE A 171 -14.33 -5.35 -4.50
C ILE A 171 -15.63 -4.90 -3.86
N VAL A 172 -15.60 -3.71 -3.26
CA VAL A 172 -16.75 -3.13 -2.55
C VAL A 172 -17.21 -1.85 -3.21
N ASN A 173 -18.51 -1.60 -3.19
CA ASN A 173 -19.09 -0.32 -3.55
C ASN A 173 -19.46 0.45 -2.28
N ILE A 174 -18.69 1.49 -1.98
CA ILE A 174 -18.87 2.27 -0.74
C ILE A 174 -20.16 3.09 -0.75
N ALA A 175 -20.68 3.47 -1.93
CA ALA A 175 -21.92 4.24 -1.98
C ALA A 175 -23.14 3.38 -1.66
N SER A 176 -23.24 2.20 -2.26
CA SER A 176 -24.35 1.26 -2.04
C SER A 176 -24.17 0.35 -0.82
N CYS A 177 -22.98 0.34 -0.21
CA CYS A 177 -22.66 -0.58 0.89
C CYS A 177 -22.85 -2.05 0.47
N SER A 178 -22.33 -2.42 -0.70
CA SER A 178 -22.38 -3.78 -1.24
C SER A 178 -20.98 -4.31 -1.50
N LYS A 179 -20.81 -5.63 -1.38
CA LYS A 179 -19.65 -6.33 -1.93
C LYS A 179 -20.04 -6.78 -3.33
N GLU A 180 -19.37 -6.23 -4.33
CA GLU A 180 -19.61 -6.58 -5.73
C GLU A 180 -18.95 -7.91 -6.07
N PHE A 181 -17.76 -8.14 -5.49
CA PHE A 181 -17.05 -9.40 -5.62
C PHE A 181 -16.32 -9.73 -4.32
N GLU A 182 -16.49 -10.96 -3.83
CA GLU A 182 -15.87 -11.44 -2.58
C GLU A 182 -14.77 -12.45 -2.87
N ASN A 183 -13.68 -12.36 -2.12
CA ASN A 183 -12.53 -13.26 -2.12
C ASN A 183 -12.05 -13.58 -3.53
N ILE A 184 -11.69 -12.52 -4.25
CA ILE A 184 -11.25 -12.64 -5.62
C ILE A 184 -9.75 -12.82 -5.71
N GLU A 185 -9.35 -13.64 -6.68
CA GLU A 185 -8.06 -13.51 -7.34
C GLU A 185 -8.25 -12.59 -8.55
N LEU A 186 -7.39 -11.59 -8.71
CA LEU A 186 -7.44 -10.70 -9.88
C LEU A 186 -6.91 -11.45 -11.11
N ASP A 187 -7.54 -11.38 -12.27
CA ASP A 187 -7.08 -12.16 -13.44
C ASP A 187 -5.75 -11.63 -14.00
N SER A 188 -5.53 -10.32 -13.83
CA SER A 188 -4.30 -9.66 -14.24
C SER A 188 -4.11 -8.36 -13.46
N ILE A 189 -2.96 -7.72 -13.62
CA ILE A 189 -2.74 -6.36 -13.12
C ILE A 189 -3.77 -5.35 -13.68
N SER A 190 -4.41 -5.67 -14.81
CA SER A 190 -5.42 -4.84 -15.48
C SER A 190 -6.80 -5.50 -15.45
N ASP A 191 -7.13 -6.20 -14.36
CA ASP A 191 -8.40 -6.90 -14.17
C ASP A 191 -9.61 -6.02 -14.55
N SER A 192 -10.48 -6.56 -15.41
CA SER A 192 -11.58 -5.81 -16.01
C SER A 192 -12.62 -5.32 -15.01
N ARG A 193 -12.83 -6.05 -13.90
CA ARG A 193 -13.82 -5.71 -12.85
C ARG A 193 -13.48 -4.39 -12.19
N VAL A 194 -12.18 -4.07 -12.09
CA VAL A 194 -11.64 -2.87 -11.47
C VAL A 194 -11.18 -1.87 -12.54
N TRP A 195 -10.32 -2.30 -13.47
CA TRP A 195 -9.60 -1.43 -14.40
C TRP A 195 -10.46 -0.90 -15.57
N LEU A 196 -11.33 -1.71 -16.18
CA LEU A 196 -12.18 -1.23 -17.28
C LEU A 196 -13.24 -0.23 -16.79
N SER A 197 -13.82 -0.50 -15.61
CA SER A 197 -14.68 0.44 -14.89
C SER A 197 -13.99 1.79 -14.69
N GLN A 198 -12.67 1.78 -14.46
CA GLN A 198 -11.85 2.96 -14.21
C GLN A 198 -11.42 3.71 -15.48
N LEU A 199 -11.04 3.00 -16.55
CA LEU A 199 -10.78 3.62 -17.85
C LEU A 199 -12.03 4.33 -18.37
N ARG A 200 -13.19 3.66 -18.25
CA ARG A 200 -14.48 4.24 -18.62
C ARG A 200 -14.83 5.45 -17.77
N TYR A 201 -14.54 5.43 -16.47
CA TYR A 201 -14.66 6.61 -15.61
C TYR A 201 -13.82 7.80 -16.13
N LYS A 202 -12.53 7.59 -16.42
CA LYS A 202 -11.64 8.67 -16.93
C LYS A 202 -12.14 9.24 -18.26
N ASP A 203 -12.51 8.37 -19.20
CA ASP A 203 -13.03 8.78 -20.51
C ASP A 203 -14.31 9.58 -20.39
N LEU A 204 -15.25 9.12 -19.55
CA LEU A 204 -16.50 9.82 -19.30
C LEU A 204 -16.29 11.10 -18.50
N ASN A 205 -15.29 11.18 -17.61
CA ASN A 205 -15.04 12.38 -16.82
C ASN A 205 -14.45 13.50 -17.69
N ASN A 206 -13.64 13.15 -18.68
CA ASN A 206 -13.02 14.07 -19.64
C ASN A 206 -13.97 14.60 -20.73
N LYS A 207 -15.20 14.06 -20.85
CA LYS A 207 -16.21 14.62 -21.76
C LYS A 207 -16.65 16.03 -21.32
N PRO A 208 -16.92 16.95 -22.27
CA PRO A 208 -17.42 18.29 -21.98
C PRO A 208 -18.65 18.27 -21.05
N LYS A 209 -18.76 19.25 -20.15
CA LYS A 209 -19.95 19.43 -19.31
C LYS A 209 -21.19 19.60 -20.23
N GLY A 210 -22.21 18.77 -20.03
CA GLY A 210 -23.44 18.75 -20.86
C GLY A 210 -23.47 17.67 -21.95
N ALA A 211 -22.34 17.00 -22.24
CA ALA A 211 -22.25 15.96 -23.27
C ALA A 211 -22.38 14.52 -22.72
N LYS A 212 -22.81 14.36 -21.46
CA LYS A 212 -22.93 13.07 -20.77
C LYS A 212 -24.39 12.70 -20.61
N SER A 213 -24.78 11.53 -21.09
CA SER A 213 -26.11 10.94 -20.86
C SER A 213 -26.35 10.65 -19.38
N LYS A 214 -27.61 10.42 -18.99
CA LYS A 214 -27.97 10.02 -17.62
C LYS A 214 -27.34 8.68 -17.24
N GLU A 215 -27.25 7.77 -18.20
CA GLU A 215 -26.66 6.43 -18.07
C GLU A 215 -25.15 6.55 -17.80
N GLU A 216 -24.44 7.39 -18.55
CA GLU A 216 -23.02 7.65 -18.33
C GLU A 216 -22.75 8.32 -16.98
N LEU A 217 -23.60 9.25 -16.55
CA LEU A 217 -23.48 9.85 -15.22
C LEU A 217 -23.68 8.83 -14.10
N LYS A 218 -24.58 7.85 -14.27
CA LYS A 218 -24.74 6.73 -13.33
C LYS A 218 -23.50 5.85 -13.29
N GLU A 219 -22.93 5.50 -14.44
CA GLU A 219 -21.71 4.69 -14.53
C GLU A 219 -20.50 5.37 -13.87
N ILE A 220 -20.29 6.67 -14.14
CA ILE A 220 -19.25 7.47 -13.47
C ILE A 220 -19.42 7.39 -11.95
N LYS A 221 -20.66 7.54 -11.47
CA LYS A 221 -20.96 7.49 -10.04
C LYS A 221 -20.64 6.11 -9.46
N VAL A 222 -20.99 5.02 -10.14
CA VAL A 222 -20.68 3.66 -9.67
C VAL A 222 -19.17 3.42 -9.63
N ALA A 223 -18.47 3.68 -10.74
CA ALA A 223 -17.03 3.48 -10.84
C ALA A 223 -16.23 4.29 -9.80
N ASN A 224 -16.67 5.52 -9.49
CA ASN A 224 -16.03 6.34 -8.46
C ASN A 224 -16.19 5.80 -7.04
N ASN A 225 -17.08 4.82 -6.81
CA ASN A 225 -17.35 4.24 -5.49
C ASN A 225 -16.84 2.82 -5.31
N LEU A 226 -16.34 2.18 -6.37
CA LEU A 226 -15.70 0.87 -6.29
C LEU A 226 -14.31 0.99 -5.64
N ARG A 227 -14.03 0.14 -4.67
CA ARG A 227 -12.77 0.07 -3.94
C ARG A 227 -12.34 -1.37 -3.76
N LEU A 228 -11.03 -1.58 -3.70
CA LEU A 228 -10.47 -2.85 -3.25
C LEU A 228 -10.23 -2.77 -1.75
N ILE A 229 -10.62 -3.81 -1.02
CA ILE A 229 -10.30 -3.96 0.39
C ILE A 229 -9.63 -5.30 0.61
N SER A 230 -8.54 -5.30 1.36
CA SER A 230 -7.83 -6.51 1.77
C SER A 230 -7.98 -6.75 3.27
N LYS A 231 -8.08 -8.02 3.66
CA LYS A 231 -8.14 -8.46 5.05
C LYS A 231 -7.39 -9.77 5.24
N ASN A 232 -6.82 -9.96 6.43
CA ASN A 232 -6.27 -11.26 6.81
C ASN A 232 -7.41 -12.20 7.25
N VAL A 233 -7.47 -13.40 6.67
CA VAL A 233 -8.42 -14.48 7.04
C VAL A 233 -7.72 -15.76 7.48
N GLY A 234 -6.40 -15.75 7.60
CA GLY A 234 -5.62 -16.93 8.02
C GLY A 234 -4.17 -16.93 7.56
N TYR A 235 -3.70 -15.89 6.88
CA TYR A 235 -2.30 -15.77 6.49
C TYR A 235 -1.42 -15.65 7.73
N LYS A 236 -0.38 -16.48 7.76
CA LYS A 236 0.66 -16.46 8.80
C LYS A 236 1.98 -16.12 8.13
N MET A 237 2.50 -14.95 8.46
CA MET A 237 3.80 -14.53 7.95
C MET A 237 4.91 -15.40 8.56
N LYS A 238 5.83 -15.86 7.73
CA LYS A 238 7.01 -16.62 8.18
C LYS A 238 8.14 -15.63 8.46
N ILE A 239 8.12 -15.01 9.62
CA ILE A 239 9.21 -14.16 10.13
C ILE A 239 9.49 -14.48 11.59
N GLU A 240 10.73 -14.27 12.00
CA GLU A 240 11.16 -14.48 13.38
C GLU A 240 11.16 -13.14 14.11
N TYR A 241 10.27 -12.97 15.07
CA TYR A 241 10.26 -11.77 15.91
C TYR A 241 11.38 -11.81 16.92
N LEU A 242 12.09 -10.69 17.03
CA LEU A 242 13.03 -10.45 18.11
C LEU A 242 12.27 -9.90 19.33
N PRO A 243 12.71 -10.22 20.55
CA PRO A 243 12.04 -9.74 21.76
C PRO A 243 12.13 -8.21 21.85
N ASP A 244 11.16 -7.58 22.52
CA ASP A 244 11.14 -6.11 22.73
C ASP A 244 12.44 -5.61 23.40
N SER A 245 13.06 -6.42 24.25
CA SER A 245 14.34 -6.13 24.90
C SER A 245 15.51 -5.99 23.93
N PHE A 246 15.37 -6.43 22.68
CA PHE A 246 16.39 -6.27 21.64
C PHE A 246 16.78 -4.80 21.44
N ILE A 247 15.86 -3.86 21.66
CA ILE A 247 16.15 -2.42 21.58
C ILE A 247 17.32 -2.01 22.49
N ASN A 248 17.50 -2.68 23.64
CA ASN A 248 18.58 -2.39 24.59
C ASN A 248 19.96 -2.84 24.11
N THR A 249 20.02 -3.66 23.06
CA THR A 249 21.28 -4.06 22.42
C THR A 249 21.74 -3.07 21.35
N LEU A 250 20.86 -2.15 20.93
CA LEU A 250 21.16 -1.15 19.93
C LEU A 250 21.95 0.01 20.54
N ARG A 251 22.90 0.53 19.77
CA ARG A 251 23.74 1.67 20.09
C ARG A 251 23.05 2.92 19.55
N LEU A 252 22.11 3.47 20.30
CA LEU A 252 21.22 4.53 19.79
C LEU A 252 21.83 5.95 19.79
N GLY A 253 22.86 6.18 20.61
CA GLY A 253 23.56 7.46 20.72
C GLY A 253 22.76 8.54 21.45
#